data_AF-A0A1Z8WS26-F1
#
_entry.id   AF-A0A1Z8WS26-F1
#
_cell.length_a   1.000
_cell.length_b   1.000
_cell.length_c   1.000
_cell.angle_alpha   90.00
_cell.angle_beta   90.00
_cell.angle_gamma   90.00
#
_symmetry.space_group_name_H-M   'P 1'
#
loop_
_entity.id
_entity.type
_entity.pdbx_description
1 polymer ?
#
loop_
_entity_poly.entity_id
_entity_poly.type
_entity_poly.pdbx_seq_one_letter_code
_entity_poly.pdbx_strand_id
1 'polypeptide(L)'
;MSLFSEYLKEIESRKDSGLNPKPIDSANLLREIIAIIENDEGPERDLALKFFIFNTLPGTTSAAEEKARFLKQVILEEKTVAEVSTDYAFEILSHMKGGPSICVLLDLILAGRSAIAQKAADVLKTQVFLYDADLARLKTAFEQGNPLAKEVLESYSRAEFYTRLPNIDKEIKVVTFIGTEGDLSTDLLSPGPQAHSRADRELHGKCMISEEAQLEIQRLQALHPDKQVMLVAEKGTMGVGSSRMSGVNNVAL
;
A
#
# COMPACT_ATOMS: atom_id res chain seq x y z
N MET A 1 -7.53 28.50 2.73
CA MET A 1 -6.63 27.80 3.67
C MET A 1 -5.73 26.90 2.84
N SER A 2 -4.59 26.45 3.36
CA SER A 2 -3.74 25.53 2.59
C SER A 2 -4.37 24.13 2.59
N LEU A 3 -4.15 23.32 1.55
CA LEU A 3 -4.74 21.97 1.49
C LEU A 3 -4.22 21.09 2.63
N PHE A 4 -2.98 21.30 3.05
CA PHE A 4 -2.40 20.60 4.18
C PHE A 4 -3.09 20.96 5.49
N SER A 5 -3.38 22.25 5.73
CA SER A 5 -4.11 22.68 6.92
C SER A 5 -5.55 22.15 6.96
N GLU A 6 -6.20 22.00 5.80
CA GLU A 6 -7.53 21.37 5.69
C GLU A 6 -7.46 19.87 5.97
N TYR A 7 -6.41 19.21 5.47
CA TYR A 7 -6.14 17.81 5.74
C TYR A 7 -5.88 17.53 7.24
N LEU A 8 -5.08 18.37 7.91
CA LEU A 8 -4.87 18.27 9.36
C LEU A 8 -6.17 18.43 10.15
N LYS A 9 -7.07 19.34 9.73
CA LYS A 9 -8.39 19.49 10.35
C LYS A 9 -9.28 18.27 10.13
N GLU A 10 -9.25 17.66 8.95
CA GLU A 10 -9.97 16.41 8.71
C GLU A 10 -9.44 15.30 9.64
N ILE A 11 -8.13 15.23 9.84
CA ILE A 11 -7.52 14.26 10.76
C ILE A 11 -8.02 14.45 12.19
N GLU A 12 -8.05 15.67 12.71
CA GLU A 12 -8.57 15.93 14.06
C GLU A 12 -10.05 15.53 14.18
N SER A 13 -10.88 15.86 13.19
CA SER A 13 -12.29 15.44 13.16
C SER A 13 -12.46 13.92 13.12
N ARG A 14 -11.57 13.21 12.40
CA ARG A 14 -11.59 11.74 12.31
C ARG A 14 -11.17 11.06 13.61
N LYS A 15 -10.29 11.67 14.41
CA LYS A 15 -9.87 11.15 15.71
C LYS A 15 -11.02 11.04 16.71
N ASP A 16 -12.00 11.95 16.67
CA ASP A 16 -13.20 11.87 17.51
C ASP A 16 -14.01 10.59 17.25
N SER A 17 -13.87 10.03 16.05
CA SER A 17 -14.43 8.74 15.66
C SER A 17 -13.42 7.59 15.71
N GLY A 18 -12.22 7.78 16.26
CA GLY A 18 -11.19 6.72 16.31
C GLY A 18 -10.72 6.24 14.93
N LEU A 19 -10.79 7.10 13.91
CA LEU A 19 -10.36 6.79 12.53
C LEU A 19 -8.97 7.38 12.25
N ASN A 20 -8.16 6.68 11.47
CA ASN A 20 -6.88 7.19 10.98
C ASN A 20 -7.08 8.18 9.82
N PRO A 21 -6.04 8.98 9.48
CA PRO A 21 -6.07 9.87 8.33
C PRO A 21 -6.45 9.14 7.04
N LYS A 22 -7.28 9.76 6.19
CA LYS A 22 -7.53 9.22 4.85
C LYS A 22 -6.22 9.19 4.05
N PRO A 23 -6.00 8.16 3.20
CA PRO A 23 -4.86 8.14 2.29
C PRO A 23 -4.87 9.35 1.34
N ILE A 24 -3.68 9.83 1.00
CA ILE A 24 -3.48 10.93 0.06
C ILE A 24 -3.42 10.35 -1.36
N ASP A 25 -4.41 10.70 -2.18
CA ASP A 25 -4.55 10.27 -3.59
C ASP A 25 -4.45 11.44 -4.60
N SER A 26 -4.54 12.67 -4.10
CA SER A 26 -4.52 13.92 -4.83
C SER A 26 -3.09 14.49 -5.01
N ALA A 27 -2.72 14.75 -6.26
CA ALA A 27 -1.46 15.43 -6.60
C ALA A 27 -1.37 16.83 -5.97
N ASN A 28 -2.48 17.57 -5.85
CA ASN A 28 -2.46 18.93 -5.32
C ASN A 28 -2.04 18.95 -3.85
N LEU A 29 -2.62 18.06 -3.04
CA LEU A 29 -2.24 17.93 -1.64
C LEU A 29 -0.79 17.43 -1.51
N LEU A 30 -0.40 16.44 -2.31
CA LEU A 30 0.96 15.91 -2.22
C LEU A 30 2.03 16.92 -2.64
N ARG A 31 1.77 17.75 -3.65
CA ARG A 31 2.69 18.85 -4.04
C ARG A 31 2.89 19.84 -2.91
N GLU A 32 1.83 20.19 -2.20
CA GLU A 32 1.92 21.07 -1.04
C GLU A 32 2.75 20.42 0.08
N ILE A 33 2.52 19.13 0.35
CA ILE A 33 3.32 18.34 1.31
C ILE A 33 4.81 18.30 0.90
N ILE A 34 5.11 18.06 -0.37
CA ILE A 34 6.49 18.07 -0.88
C ILE A 34 7.12 19.46 -0.71
N ALA A 35 6.38 20.53 -1.02
CA ALA A 35 6.87 21.90 -0.84
C ALA A 35 7.18 22.21 0.63
N ILE A 36 6.40 21.71 1.59
CA ILE A 36 6.68 21.83 3.02
C ILE A 36 7.96 21.06 3.39
N ILE A 37 8.12 19.83 2.90
CA ILE A 37 9.33 19.01 3.14
C ILE A 37 10.60 19.71 2.63
N GLU A 38 10.52 20.40 1.50
CA GLU A 38 11.65 21.07 0.86
C GLU A 38 12.01 22.42 1.48
N ASN A 39 11.05 23.18 2.01
CA ASN A 39 11.24 24.60 2.33
C ASN A 39 11.03 24.99 3.79
N ASP A 40 10.48 24.10 4.63
CA ASP A 40 10.16 24.41 6.03
C ASP A 40 11.14 23.70 6.99
N GLU A 41 11.36 24.26 8.18
CA GLU A 41 12.05 23.60 9.31
C GLU A 41 11.14 23.54 10.56
N GLY A 42 9.87 23.93 10.40
CA GLY A 42 8.87 24.00 11.46
C GLY A 42 8.20 22.66 11.78
N PRO A 43 7.33 22.64 12.80
CA PRO A 43 6.68 21.43 13.31
C PRO A 43 5.76 20.73 12.29
N GLU A 44 5.30 21.45 11.26
CA GLU A 44 4.49 20.88 10.19
C GLU A 44 5.29 19.95 9.26
N ARG A 45 6.61 20.13 9.17
CA ARG A 45 7.48 19.32 8.30
C ARG A 45 7.52 17.85 8.73
N ASP A 46 7.61 17.58 10.02
CA ASP A 46 7.65 16.20 10.53
C ASP A 46 6.36 15.44 10.18
N LEU A 47 5.21 16.12 10.26
CA LEU A 47 3.92 15.58 9.83
C LEU A 47 3.87 15.39 8.32
N ALA A 48 4.29 16.39 7.55
CA ALA A 48 4.33 16.32 6.09
C ALA A 48 5.19 15.14 5.62
N LEU A 49 6.38 14.97 6.20
CA LEU A 49 7.28 13.85 5.93
C LEU A 49 6.63 12.50 6.28
N LYS A 50 6.01 12.39 7.46
CA LYS A 50 5.30 11.17 7.87
C LYS A 50 4.19 10.80 6.87
N PHE A 51 3.38 11.77 6.45
CA PHE A 51 2.28 11.52 5.51
C PHE A 51 2.77 11.23 4.10
N PHE A 52 3.83 11.90 3.65
CA PHE A 52 4.50 11.58 2.39
C PHE A 52 4.98 10.12 2.37
N ILE A 53 5.69 9.68 3.43
CA ILE A 53 6.26 8.33 3.48
C ILE A 53 5.15 7.28 3.61
N PHE A 54 4.26 7.43 4.60
CA PHE A 54 3.38 6.33 5.04
C PHE A 54 1.92 6.46 4.62
N ASN A 55 1.47 7.63 4.16
CA ASN A 55 0.04 7.86 3.94
C ASN A 55 -0.33 8.30 2.51
N THR A 56 0.63 8.30 1.59
CA THR A 56 0.34 8.46 0.16
C THR A 56 -0.07 7.13 -0.45
N LEU A 57 -1.21 7.10 -1.15
CA LEU A 57 -1.75 5.87 -1.72
C LEU A 57 -0.83 5.36 -2.86
N PRO A 58 -0.37 4.10 -2.83
CA PRO A 58 0.42 3.51 -3.90
C PRO A 58 -0.42 3.24 -5.16
N GLY A 59 0.21 2.71 -6.21
CA GLY A 59 -0.46 2.41 -7.48
C GLY A 59 -0.48 3.61 -8.43
N THR A 60 -1.62 3.87 -9.06
CA THR A 60 -1.74 4.80 -10.21
C THR A 60 -2.49 6.10 -9.88
N THR A 61 -2.48 6.52 -8.62
CA THR A 61 -3.11 7.80 -8.25
C THR A 61 -2.25 8.98 -8.70
N SER A 62 -2.88 10.15 -8.80
CA SER A 62 -2.16 11.40 -9.10
C SER A 62 -1.13 11.73 -8.01
N ALA A 63 -1.39 11.41 -6.74
CA ALA A 63 -0.39 11.52 -5.68
C ALA A 63 0.77 10.54 -5.87
N ALA A 64 0.51 9.29 -6.28
CA ALA A 64 1.58 8.33 -6.55
C ALA A 64 2.53 8.80 -7.66
N GLU A 65 2.02 9.46 -8.70
CA GLU A 65 2.86 10.06 -9.76
C GLU A 65 3.81 11.12 -9.20
N GLU A 66 3.28 12.04 -8.39
CA GLU A 66 4.04 13.11 -7.75
C GLU A 66 5.08 12.55 -6.76
N LYS A 67 4.70 11.53 -5.97
CA LYS A 67 5.61 10.82 -5.05
C LYS A 67 6.76 10.16 -5.79
N ALA A 68 6.47 9.38 -6.84
CA ALA A 68 7.49 8.68 -7.60
C ALA A 68 8.46 9.67 -8.25
N ARG A 69 7.94 10.77 -8.82
CA ARG A 69 8.77 11.83 -9.42
C ARG A 69 9.70 12.48 -8.40
N PHE A 70 9.21 12.81 -7.22
CA PHE A 70 10.03 13.40 -6.16
C PHE A 70 11.09 12.40 -5.65
N LEU A 71 10.74 11.13 -5.43
CA LEU A 71 11.70 10.10 -5.05
C LEU A 71 12.80 9.91 -6.10
N LYS A 72 12.48 10.01 -7.40
CA LYS A 72 13.48 9.99 -8.47
C LYS A 72 14.49 11.13 -8.32
N GLN A 73 14.02 12.35 -8.01
CA GLN A 73 14.91 13.51 -7.79
C GLN A 73 15.81 13.32 -6.57
N VAL A 74 15.29 12.73 -5.49
CA VAL A 74 16.09 12.36 -4.31
C VAL A 74 17.14 11.31 -4.67
N ILE A 75 16.78 10.29 -5.45
CA ILE A 75 17.70 9.23 -5.87
C ILE A 75 18.82 9.76 -6.76
N LEU A 76 18.50 10.74 -7.63
CA LEU A 76 19.47 11.40 -8.52
C LEU A 76 20.24 12.53 -7.83
N GLU A 77 20.04 12.73 -6.52
CA GLU A 77 20.67 13.79 -5.72
C GLU A 77 20.35 15.22 -6.23
N GLU A 78 19.28 15.38 -7.03
CA GLU A 78 18.76 16.68 -7.48
C GLU A 78 18.05 17.43 -6.34
N LYS A 79 17.53 16.66 -5.37
CA LYS A 79 16.87 17.15 -4.15
C LYS A 79 17.40 16.38 -2.94
N THR A 80 17.61 17.09 -1.83
CA THR A 80 18.07 16.49 -0.57
C THR A 80 16.97 16.57 0.48
N VAL A 81 16.64 15.44 1.09
CA VAL A 81 15.76 15.34 2.26
C VAL A 81 16.53 14.56 3.32
N ALA A 82 16.89 15.20 4.43
CA ALA A 82 17.81 14.63 5.43
C ALA A 82 17.38 13.24 5.95
N GLU A 83 16.07 13.01 6.04
CA GLU A 83 15.46 11.79 6.55
C GLU A 83 15.22 10.74 5.46
N VAL A 84 15.39 11.08 4.18
CA VAL A 84 15.19 10.18 3.04
C VAL A 84 16.49 10.05 2.27
N SER A 85 17.31 9.09 2.69
CA SER A 85 18.50 8.69 1.94
C SER A 85 18.11 8.09 0.58
N THR A 86 19.07 8.03 -0.36
CA THR A 86 18.89 7.35 -1.64
C THR A 86 18.40 5.91 -1.48
N ASP A 87 18.93 5.17 -0.50
CA ASP A 87 18.51 3.78 -0.23
C ASP A 87 17.09 3.72 0.30
N TYR A 88 16.72 4.64 1.20
CA TYR A 88 15.36 4.69 1.71
C TYR A 88 14.37 5.15 0.63
N ALA A 89 14.77 6.01 -0.30
CA ALA A 89 13.93 6.38 -1.44
C ALA A 89 13.63 5.17 -2.36
N PHE A 90 14.60 4.26 -2.56
CA PHE A 90 14.37 3.00 -3.25
C PHE A 90 13.43 2.07 -2.49
N GLU A 91 13.56 1.98 -1.16
CA GLU A 91 12.65 1.23 -0.31
C GLU A 91 11.22 1.77 -0.43
N ILE A 92 11.03 3.09 -0.36
CA ILE A 92 9.72 3.73 -0.54
C ILE A 92 9.15 3.43 -1.94
N LEU A 93 9.95 3.53 -3.00
CA LEU A 93 9.52 3.15 -4.36
C LEU A 93 9.07 1.68 -4.44
N SER A 94 9.74 0.77 -3.75
CA SER A 94 9.36 -0.66 -3.72
C SER A 94 7.98 -0.89 -3.11
N HIS A 95 7.56 -0.05 -2.17
CA HIS A 95 6.24 -0.10 -1.54
C HIS A 95 5.13 0.53 -2.37
N MET A 96 5.45 1.19 -3.50
CA MET A 96 4.46 1.80 -4.39
C MET A 96 3.80 0.79 -5.35
N LYS A 97 4.35 -0.43 -5.46
CA LYS A 97 3.70 -1.62 -6.05
C LYS A 97 3.12 -1.41 -7.45
N GLY A 98 3.80 -0.68 -8.33
CA GLY A 98 3.38 -0.54 -9.73
C GLY A 98 3.22 0.91 -10.22
N GLY A 99 2.77 1.03 -11.47
CA GLY A 99 2.45 2.32 -12.08
C GLY A 99 3.67 3.25 -12.15
N PRO A 100 3.59 4.51 -11.65
CA PRO A 100 4.66 5.49 -11.75
C PRO A 100 6.00 5.04 -11.16
N SER A 101 5.97 4.17 -10.14
CA SER A 101 7.20 3.62 -9.55
C SER A 101 7.99 2.75 -10.53
N ILE A 102 7.29 1.96 -11.38
CA ILE A 102 7.92 1.13 -12.42
C ILE A 102 8.55 2.02 -13.48
N CYS A 103 7.85 3.08 -13.89
CA CYS A 103 8.39 4.06 -14.84
C CYS A 103 9.71 4.65 -14.33
N VAL A 104 9.77 5.05 -13.05
CA VAL A 104 10.99 5.58 -12.43
C VAL A 104 12.11 4.55 -12.36
N LEU A 105 11.82 3.32 -11.91
CA LEU A 105 12.83 2.26 -11.85
C LEU A 105 13.41 1.97 -13.23
N LEU A 106 12.57 1.87 -14.26
CA LEU A 106 13.01 1.70 -15.64
C LEU A 106 13.84 2.88 -16.14
N ASP A 107 13.44 4.12 -15.86
CA ASP A 107 14.24 5.30 -16.23
C ASP A 107 15.65 5.22 -15.65
N LEU A 108 15.77 4.84 -14.37
CA LEU A 108 17.05 4.72 -13.67
C LEU A 108 17.91 3.59 -14.24
N ILE A 109 17.32 2.44 -14.57
CA ILE A 109 18.02 1.30 -15.21
C ILE A 109 18.54 1.67 -16.60
N LEU A 110 17.75 2.44 -17.36
CA LEU A 110 18.05 2.78 -18.75
C LEU A 110 18.98 4.00 -18.89
N ALA A 111 19.12 4.82 -17.85
CA ALA A 111 19.97 6.01 -17.85
C ALA A 111 21.49 5.69 -17.88
N GLY A 112 21.93 4.46 -17.56
CA GLY A 112 23.32 4.05 -17.69
C GLY A 112 23.79 3.07 -16.61
N ARG A 113 25.07 2.66 -16.66
CA ARG A 113 25.64 1.70 -15.70
C ARG A 113 26.23 2.43 -14.50
N SER A 114 25.40 2.70 -13.51
CA SER A 114 25.80 3.24 -12.20
C SER A 114 25.32 2.33 -11.06
N ALA A 115 25.83 2.56 -9.85
CA ALA A 115 25.31 1.88 -8.65
C ALA A 115 23.80 2.12 -8.46
N ILE A 116 23.29 3.28 -8.88
CA ILE A 116 21.86 3.62 -8.87
C ILE A 116 21.07 2.70 -9.80
N ALA A 117 21.57 2.46 -11.01
CA ALA A 117 20.90 1.59 -11.97
C ALA A 117 20.84 0.13 -11.50
N GLN A 118 21.89 -0.36 -10.83
CA GLN A 118 21.87 -1.69 -10.21
C GLN A 118 20.82 -1.78 -9.10
N LYS A 119 20.76 -0.79 -8.19
CA LYS A 119 19.74 -0.74 -7.13
C LYS A 119 18.32 -0.69 -7.70
N ALA A 120 18.12 0.09 -8.76
CA ALA A 120 16.83 0.15 -9.45
C ALA A 120 16.46 -1.20 -10.07
N ALA A 121 17.42 -1.92 -10.68
CA ALA A 121 17.21 -3.26 -11.20
C ALA A 121 16.86 -4.26 -10.08
N ASP A 122 17.55 -4.20 -8.95
CA ASP A 122 17.31 -5.08 -7.80
C ASP A 122 15.93 -4.86 -7.19
N VAL A 123 15.48 -3.61 -7.08
CA VAL A 123 14.11 -3.30 -6.69
C VAL A 123 13.13 -3.79 -7.74
N LEU A 124 13.35 -3.51 -9.03
CA LEU A 124 12.44 -3.91 -10.10
C LEU A 124 12.23 -5.43 -10.13
N LYS A 125 13.27 -6.24 -9.89
CA LYS A 125 13.19 -7.71 -9.82
C LYS A 125 12.18 -8.24 -8.80
N THR A 126 11.79 -7.43 -7.81
CA THR A 126 10.80 -7.79 -6.78
C THR A 126 9.37 -7.39 -7.14
N GLN A 127 9.18 -6.66 -8.25
CA GLN A 127 7.90 -6.10 -8.66
C GLN A 127 7.22 -6.98 -9.71
N VAL A 128 5.88 -6.97 -9.72
CA VAL A 128 5.09 -7.83 -10.61
C VAL A 128 4.12 -7.08 -11.53
N PHE A 129 3.87 -5.79 -11.27
CA PHE A 129 2.95 -4.97 -12.06
C PHE A 129 3.67 -4.24 -13.21
N LEU A 130 4.31 -5.01 -14.08
CA LEU A 130 4.88 -4.51 -15.35
C LEU A 130 3.90 -4.82 -16.47
N TYR A 131 3.57 -3.80 -17.26
CA TYR A 131 2.64 -3.93 -18.38
C TYR A 131 3.38 -3.93 -19.72
N ASP A 132 2.64 -4.06 -20.82
CA ASP A 132 3.22 -4.20 -22.16
C ASP A 132 4.20 -3.08 -22.53
N ALA A 133 3.92 -1.84 -22.13
CA ALA A 133 4.82 -0.71 -22.37
C ALA A 133 6.15 -0.84 -21.59
N ASP A 134 6.10 -1.32 -20.35
CA ASP A 134 7.28 -1.55 -19.50
C ASP A 134 8.13 -2.69 -20.06
N LEU A 135 7.47 -3.78 -20.45
CA LEU A 135 8.13 -4.93 -21.08
C LEU A 135 8.74 -4.56 -22.44
N ALA A 136 8.09 -3.71 -23.24
CA ALA A 136 8.64 -3.23 -24.50
C ALA A 136 9.91 -2.39 -24.30
N ARG A 137 9.97 -1.57 -23.24
CA ARG A 137 11.17 -0.81 -22.87
C ARG A 137 12.31 -1.75 -22.47
N LEU A 138 12.04 -2.74 -21.62
CA LEU A 138 13.03 -3.76 -21.22
C LEU A 138 13.53 -4.57 -22.42
N LYS A 139 12.62 -4.99 -23.30
CA LYS A 139 12.96 -5.73 -24.52
C LYS A 139 13.89 -4.91 -25.43
N THR A 140 13.54 -3.65 -25.69
CA THR A 140 14.36 -2.75 -26.52
C THR A 140 15.76 -2.60 -25.93
N ALA A 141 15.86 -2.39 -24.62
CA ALA A 141 17.13 -2.26 -23.93
C ALA A 141 17.96 -3.55 -23.97
N PHE A 142 17.30 -4.71 -23.83
CA PHE A 142 17.92 -6.02 -23.95
C PHE A 142 18.49 -6.26 -25.35
N GLU A 143 17.72 -5.96 -26.40
CA GLU A 143 18.16 -6.06 -27.81
C GLU A 143 19.32 -5.11 -28.13
N GLN A 144 19.43 -3.99 -27.42
CA GLN A 144 20.56 -3.06 -27.48
C GLN A 144 21.77 -3.50 -26.62
N GLY A 145 21.71 -4.65 -25.94
CA GLY A 145 22.81 -5.18 -25.14
C GLY A 145 22.94 -4.56 -23.74
N ASN A 146 21.86 -4.00 -23.18
CA ASN A 146 21.86 -3.54 -21.79
C ASN A 146 21.93 -4.75 -20.83
N PRO A 147 22.99 -4.88 -20.01
CA PRO A 147 23.18 -6.04 -19.14
C PRO A 147 22.18 -6.08 -17.98
N LEU A 148 21.73 -4.92 -17.49
CA LEU A 148 20.71 -4.86 -16.43
C LEU A 148 19.34 -5.28 -16.97
N ALA A 149 19.00 -4.90 -18.20
CA ALA A 149 17.78 -5.38 -18.84
C ALA A 149 17.80 -6.92 -19.00
N LYS A 150 18.94 -7.49 -19.41
CA LYS A 150 19.15 -8.94 -19.43
C LYS A 150 18.97 -9.55 -18.04
N GLU A 151 19.59 -8.99 -17.03
CA GLU A 151 19.53 -9.48 -15.65
C GLU A 151 18.09 -9.48 -15.09
N VAL A 152 17.33 -8.41 -15.33
CA VAL A 152 15.91 -8.32 -14.94
C VAL A 152 15.08 -9.39 -15.66
N LEU A 153 15.25 -9.54 -16.98
CA LEU A 153 14.52 -10.54 -17.76
C LEU A 153 14.86 -11.98 -17.34
N GLU A 154 16.13 -12.26 -17.04
CA GLU A 154 16.56 -13.57 -16.51
C GLU A 154 15.95 -13.85 -15.14
N SER A 155 15.95 -12.89 -14.22
CA SER A 155 15.31 -12.99 -12.90
C SER A 155 13.80 -13.27 -13.03
N TYR A 156 13.12 -12.60 -13.95
CA TYR A 156 11.70 -12.84 -14.23
C TYR A 156 11.43 -14.21 -14.86
N SER A 157 12.29 -14.67 -15.78
CA SER A 157 12.18 -16.01 -16.38
C SER A 157 12.31 -17.13 -15.35
N ARG A 158 13.03 -16.87 -14.25
CA ARG A 158 13.21 -17.75 -13.09
C ARG A 158 12.17 -17.54 -11.99
N ALA A 159 11.23 -16.61 -12.20
CA ALA A 159 10.21 -16.22 -11.24
C ALA A 159 10.78 -15.83 -9.86
N GLU A 160 11.93 -15.15 -9.81
CA GLU A 160 12.59 -14.80 -8.54
C GLU A 160 11.77 -13.84 -7.67
N PHE A 161 10.86 -13.06 -8.26
CA PHE A 161 9.85 -12.28 -7.53
C PHE A 161 8.93 -13.14 -6.65
N TYR A 162 8.80 -14.44 -6.97
CA TYR A 162 7.99 -15.42 -6.24
C TYR A 162 8.85 -16.40 -5.45
N THR A 163 9.86 -17.01 -6.09
CA THR A 163 10.67 -18.08 -5.48
C THR A 163 11.56 -17.61 -4.33
N ARG A 164 11.77 -16.29 -4.20
CA ARG A 164 12.50 -15.67 -3.08
C ARG A 164 11.59 -15.21 -1.93
N LEU A 165 10.26 -15.32 -2.07
CA LEU A 165 9.36 -15.03 -0.96
C LEU A 165 9.53 -16.07 0.15
N PRO A 166 9.36 -15.70 1.43
CA PRO A 166 9.31 -16.66 2.52
C PRO A 166 8.24 -17.73 2.27
N ASN A 167 8.56 -18.99 2.61
CA ASN A 167 7.55 -20.04 2.62
C ASN A 167 6.48 -19.72 3.67
N ILE A 168 5.23 -20.10 3.38
CA ILE A 168 4.16 -20.08 4.39
C ILE A 168 4.46 -21.11 5.50
N ASP A 169 4.02 -20.80 6.71
CA ASP A 169 4.08 -21.74 7.82
C ASP A 169 3.34 -23.03 7.50
N LYS A 170 3.92 -24.17 7.89
CA LYS A 170 3.30 -25.50 7.69
C LYS A 170 2.07 -25.71 8.56
N GLU A 171 1.98 -24.99 9.68
CA GLU A 171 0.87 -25.03 10.62
C GLU A 171 0.45 -23.60 10.95
N ILE A 172 -0.84 -23.31 10.83
CA ILE A 172 -1.45 -22.05 11.25
C ILE A 172 -2.36 -22.36 12.42
N LYS A 173 -1.98 -21.91 13.61
CA LYS A 173 -2.83 -22.03 14.80
C LYS A 173 -3.98 -21.04 14.71
N VAL A 174 -5.20 -21.51 14.91
CA VAL A 174 -6.40 -20.68 14.86
C VAL A 174 -7.23 -20.79 16.13
N VAL A 175 -7.97 -19.73 16.43
CA VAL A 175 -9.10 -19.73 17.36
C VAL A 175 -10.33 -19.24 16.61
N THR A 176 -11.45 -19.92 16.79
CA THR A 176 -12.66 -19.64 16.01
C THR A 176 -13.55 -18.63 16.71
N PHE A 177 -14.04 -17.65 15.96
CA PHE A 177 -15.15 -16.78 16.38
C PHE A 177 -16.39 -17.14 15.53
N ILE A 178 -17.48 -17.49 16.19
CA ILE A 178 -18.74 -17.86 15.52
C ILE A 178 -19.50 -16.57 15.23
N GLY A 179 -19.51 -16.14 13.96
CA GLY A 179 -20.18 -14.91 13.56
C GLY A 179 -21.70 -15.01 13.53
N THR A 180 -22.23 -16.22 13.33
CA THR A 180 -23.66 -16.53 13.41
C THR A 180 -23.86 -18.05 13.44
N GLU A 181 -24.98 -18.48 14.01
CA GLU A 181 -25.57 -19.80 13.71
C GLU A 181 -26.41 -19.66 12.41
N GLY A 182 -26.22 -20.56 11.46
CA GLY A 182 -26.75 -20.46 10.10
C GLY A 182 -25.82 -19.71 9.14
N ASP A 183 -26.37 -19.19 8.03
CA ASP A 183 -25.56 -18.57 6.97
C ASP A 183 -25.03 -17.19 7.38
N LEU A 184 -23.73 -16.98 7.18
CA LEU A 184 -23.09 -15.68 7.36
C LEU A 184 -23.13 -14.93 6.03
N SER A 185 -24.08 -14.00 5.89
CA SER A 185 -24.25 -13.23 4.65
C SER A 185 -23.24 -12.11 4.47
N THR A 186 -22.97 -11.70 3.23
CA THR A 186 -22.14 -10.51 2.96
C THR A 186 -22.80 -9.20 3.41
N ASP A 187 -24.12 -9.16 3.58
CA ASP A 187 -24.81 -8.02 4.18
C ASP A 187 -24.56 -7.91 5.69
N LEU A 188 -24.27 -9.02 6.40
CA LEU A 188 -23.84 -8.96 7.79
C LEU A 188 -22.42 -8.39 7.92
N LEU A 189 -21.54 -8.68 6.97
CA LEU A 189 -20.17 -8.18 6.96
C LEU A 189 -20.04 -6.78 6.38
N SER A 190 -20.88 -6.42 5.42
CA SER A 190 -20.86 -5.15 4.68
C SER A 190 -22.29 -4.76 4.27
N PRO A 191 -23.09 -4.20 5.20
CA PRO A 191 -24.48 -3.83 4.98
C PRO A 191 -24.70 -2.95 3.74
N GLY A 192 -25.75 -3.26 2.97
CA GLY A 192 -26.19 -2.47 1.81
C GLY A 192 -26.37 -0.97 2.09
N PRO A 193 -27.07 -0.56 3.17
CA PRO A 193 -27.26 0.85 3.52
C PRO A 193 -25.95 1.62 3.79
N GLN A 194 -24.87 0.91 4.14
CA GLN A 194 -23.55 1.49 4.40
C GLN A 194 -22.65 1.54 3.16
N ALA A 195 -23.22 1.37 1.95
CA ALA A 195 -22.44 1.35 0.71
C ALA A 195 -21.62 2.63 0.47
N HIS A 196 -22.10 3.78 0.96
CA HIS A 196 -21.44 5.07 0.82
C HIS A 196 -20.08 5.15 1.53
N SER A 197 -19.83 4.33 2.56
CA SER A 197 -18.56 4.34 3.30
C SER A 197 -17.53 3.33 2.79
N ARG A 198 -17.88 2.45 1.83
CA ARG A 198 -17.02 1.32 1.38
C ARG A 198 -15.62 1.70 0.91
N ALA A 199 -15.46 2.91 0.37
CA ALA A 199 -14.16 3.40 -0.08
C ALA A 199 -13.22 3.77 1.09
N ASP A 200 -13.80 4.12 2.24
CA ASP A 200 -13.08 4.40 3.48
C ASP A 200 -13.13 3.14 4.36
N ARG A 201 -12.11 2.29 4.22
CA ARG A 201 -12.08 0.97 4.86
C ARG A 201 -12.28 1.04 6.36
N GLU A 202 -11.67 1.99 7.04
CA GLU A 202 -11.78 2.11 8.49
C GLU A 202 -13.17 2.54 8.93
N LEU A 203 -13.76 3.51 8.22
CA LEU A 203 -15.14 3.92 8.48
C LEU A 203 -16.11 2.77 8.20
N HIS A 204 -15.93 2.04 7.11
CA HIS A 204 -16.77 0.91 6.75
C HIS A 204 -16.57 -0.29 7.68
N GLY A 205 -15.37 -0.50 8.20
CA GLY A 205 -15.05 -1.60 9.14
C GLY A 205 -15.96 -1.61 10.36
N LYS A 206 -16.35 -0.42 10.84
CA LYS A 206 -17.24 -0.27 12.00
C LYS A 206 -18.60 -0.94 11.86
N CYS A 207 -19.08 -1.18 10.63
CA CYS A 207 -20.38 -1.84 10.41
C CYS A 207 -20.28 -3.37 10.26
N MET A 208 -19.11 -3.97 10.48
CA MET A 208 -18.94 -5.43 10.45
C MET A 208 -19.69 -6.09 11.63
N ILE A 209 -20.68 -6.94 11.34
CA ILE A 209 -21.47 -7.72 12.32
C ILE A 209 -22.17 -6.81 13.35
N SER A 210 -21.46 -6.44 14.42
CA SER A 210 -21.86 -5.49 15.45
C SER A 210 -20.62 -4.99 16.20
N GLU A 211 -20.74 -3.84 16.88
CA GLU A 211 -19.66 -3.31 17.72
C GLU A 211 -19.30 -4.28 18.87
N GLU A 212 -20.29 -4.95 19.45
CA GLU A 212 -20.09 -5.95 20.50
C GLU A 212 -19.26 -7.15 20.00
N ALA A 213 -19.61 -7.68 18.82
CA ALA A 213 -18.87 -8.79 18.20
C ALA A 213 -17.43 -8.39 17.88
N GLN A 214 -17.20 -7.16 17.40
CA GLN A 214 -15.85 -6.64 17.15
C GLN A 214 -15.02 -6.57 18.43
N LEU A 215 -15.60 -6.10 19.54
CA LEU A 215 -14.93 -6.09 20.84
C LEU A 215 -14.62 -7.51 21.35
N GLU A 216 -15.51 -8.47 21.11
CA GLU A 216 -15.27 -9.87 21.45
C GLU A 216 -14.14 -10.48 20.62
N ILE A 217 -14.09 -10.20 19.32
CA ILE A 217 -12.98 -10.60 18.43
C ILE A 217 -11.65 -10.04 18.95
N GLN A 218 -11.59 -8.76 19.32
CA GLN A 218 -10.39 -8.15 19.89
C GLN A 218 -9.96 -8.79 21.22
N ARG A 219 -10.91 -9.12 22.09
CA ARG A 219 -10.64 -9.86 23.33
C ARG A 219 -10.10 -11.26 23.05
N LEU A 220 -10.65 -11.94 22.04
CA LEU A 220 -10.21 -13.26 21.62
C LEU A 220 -8.79 -13.23 21.06
N GLN A 221 -8.45 -12.20 20.26
CA GLN A 221 -7.07 -11.95 19.79
C GLN A 221 -6.12 -11.74 20.96
N ALA A 222 -6.49 -10.92 21.95
CA ALA A 222 -5.66 -10.67 23.13
C ALA A 222 -5.46 -11.91 24.01
N LEU A 223 -6.46 -12.80 24.09
CA LEU A 223 -6.38 -14.06 24.84
C LEU A 223 -5.53 -15.13 24.14
N HIS A 224 -5.40 -15.05 22.81
CA HIS A 224 -4.68 -16.01 21.99
C HIS A 224 -3.64 -15.34 21.08
N PRO A 225 -2.60 -14.69 21.64
CA PRO A 225 -1.61 -13.95 20.85
C PRO A 225 -0.78 -14.84 19.91
N ASP A 226 -0.76 -16.17 20.13
CA ASP A 226 -0.08 -17.14 19.27
C ASP A 226 -0.99 -17.75 18.18
N LYS A 227 -2.23 -17.25 18.02
CA LYS A 227 -3.22 -17.78 17.07
C LYS A 227 -3.86 -16.67 16.24
N GLN A 228 -4.28 -17.03 15.03
CA GLN A 228 -5.14 -16.18 14.20
C GLN A 228 -6.61 -16.40 14.59
N VAL A 229 -7.41 -15.32 14.59
CA VAL A 229 -8.87 -15.46 14.72
C VAL A 229 -9.45 -15.85 13.37
N MET A 230 -10.21 -16.94 13.35
CA MET A 230 -10.93 -17.44 12.18
C MET A 230 -12.42 -17.24 12.37
N LEU A 231 -13.01 -16.35 11.57
CA LEU A 231 -14.45 -16.13 11.54
C LEU A 231 -15.16 -17.29 10.84
N VAL A 232 -16.18 -17.86 11.49
CA VAL A 232 -16.95 -18.99 10.95
C VAL A 232 -18.46 -18.80 11.08
N ALA A 233 -19.18 -19.43 10.17
CA ALA A 233 -20.61 -19.69 10.29
C ALA A 233 -20.80 -21.06 10.95
N GLU A 234 -21.52 -21.13 12.07
CA GLU A 234 -21.88 -22.40 12.68
C GLU A 234 -23.11 -22.97 11.96
N LYS A 235 -23.05 -24.22 11.48
CA LYS A 235 -24.15 -24.91 10.78
C LYS A 235 -24.69 -24.16 9.55
N GLY A 236 -23.85 -23.36 8.89
CA GLY A 236 -24.23 -22.64 7.67
C GLY A 236 -23.06 -22.33 6.75
N THR A 237 -23.33 -21.49 5.76
CA THR A 237 -22.42 -21.13 4.68
C THR A 237 -21.83 -19.74 4.89
N MET A 238 -20.55 -19.58 4.61
CA MET A 238 -19.87 -18.29 4.64
C MET A 238 -20.09 -17.51 3.34
N GLY A 239 -20.39 -16.21 3.45
CA GLY A 239 -20.39 -15.27 2.34
C GLY A 239 -21.59 -15.40 1.39
N VAL A 240 -22.74 -15.88 1.86
CA VAL A 240 -23.94 -15.95 1.02
C VAL A 240 -24.44 -14.55 0.63
N GLY A 241 -25.09 -14.45 -0.53
CA GLY A 241 -25.65 -13.21 -1.05
C GLY A 241 -24.72 -12.50 -2.04
N SER A 242 -24.67 -11.17 -1.96
CA SER A 242 -23.99 -10.35 -2.98
C SER A 242 -22.47 -10.45 -2.91
N SER A 243 -21.80 -10.49 -4.06
CA SER A 243 -20.34 -10.36 -4.13
C SER A 243 -19.94 -8.91 -3.87
N ARG A 244 -19.36 -8.64 -2.69
CA ARG A 244 -18.87 -7.32 -2.29
C ARG A 244 -17.54 -7.48 -1.58
N MET A 245 -16.47 -6.96 -2.19
CA MET A 245 -15.12 -6.98 -1.64
C MET A 245 -15.03 -6.31 -0.25
N SER A 246 -15.90 -5.34 0.02
CA SER A 246 -15.98 -4.67 1.33
C SER A 246 -16.26 -5.61 2.51
N GLY A 247 -16.96 -6.73 2.30
CA GLY A 247 -17.16 -7.73 3.36
C GLY A 247 -15.86 -8.41 3.77
N VAL A 248 -15.02 -8.77 2.79
CA VAL A 248 -13.69 -9.34 3.05
C VAL A 248 -12.75 -8.27 3.61
N ASN A 249 -12.82 -7.03 3.11
CA ASN A 249 -12.02 -5.93 3.64
C ASN A 249 -12.26 -5.69 5.13
N ASN A 250 -13.52 -5.76 5.57
CA ASN A 250 -13.89 -5.58 6.97
C ASN A 250 -13.33 -6.68 7.86
N VAL A 251 -13.34 -7.93 7.40
CA VAL A 251 -12.76 -9.07 8.12
C VAL A 251 -11.22 -8.98 8.21
N ALA A 252 -10.58 -8.32 7.24
CA ALA A 252 -9.14 -8.18 7.16
C ALA A 252 -8.57 -6.93 7.85
N LEU A 253 -9.41 -6.12 8.52
CA LEU A 253 -9.01 -4.97 9.35
C LEU A 253 -8.73 -5.44 10.79
#